data_AF-A0A164Q039-F1
#
_entry.id   AF-A0A164Q039-F1
#
_cell.length_a   1.000
_cell.length_b   1.000
_cell.length_c   1.000
_cell.angle_alpha   90.00
_cell.angle_beta   90.00
_cell.angle_gamma   90.00
#
_symmetry.space_group_name_H-M   'P 1'
#
loop_
_entity.id
_entity.type
_entity.pdbx_description
1 polymer ?
#
loop_
_entity_poly.entity_id
_entity_poly.type
_entity_poly.pdbx_seq_one_letter_code
_entity_poly.pdbx_strand_id
1 'polypeptide(L)'
;MASTTKSGSSFMGSLSLPQFAGMMSRGPGSSSATSNTPASAQGSVGALNGARDEQQENRQRPPPPVPWKPPTTLLRLQSGQEVVISFEGTSQYTQGGLSACGLAAMNAARLVLEQRNRNGVDLIEMLSSRDFLQSVMAITSMWSDQDHLEIEDIRGLPLFQSSLRHVGESNAQTSFETFGRLLATLRENSRRSSNPPSPSAVVITKPPEIVAIIYIPMPQNVRLDGVFAVFDSHPRSAKGTKGASFILFPSLEGTCDYLARSLFYMDPDILTGDIGELMVAQLTQYSGNFFVALGDEAQIDGLLPDARSNYQANLELFRMRRELAELQSSNRSLVSERDRLKERAAQVEDLQAELRKHDLNLKEFEVANRRTNARLTTVQQENGLLNKERKELQTLLQDVAFQPPDAKSLSRARSPNSPRGPRPDRRIVNDNEDDVTERDLQIREAQEMIMQLLKEKTQLESRITWTNNIAKETQARLEAERDEARSQVGACSQAASIRSHTER
;
A
#
# COMPACT_ATOMS: atom_id res chain seq x y z
N MET A 1 -10.15 -28.62 -34.63
CA MET A 1 -9.82 -29.34 -33.39
C MET A 1 -8.58 -28.69 -32.81
N ALA A 2 -8.77 -27.53 -32.18
CA ALA A 2 -8.68 -27.30 -30.71
C ALA A 2 -7.21 -27.24 -30.26
N SER A 3 -6.51 -26.11 -30.41
CA SER A 3 -6.61 -24.83 -29.66
C SER A 3 -5.61 -24.78 -28.50
N THR A 4 -4.42 -24.28 -28.82
CA THR A 4 -3.43 -23.71 -27.90
C THR A 4 -3.89 -22.34 -27.41
N THR A 5 -4.00 -22.15 -26.10
CA THR A 5 -3.99 -20.81 -25.49
C THR A 5 -3.08 -20.82 -24.26
N LYS A 6 -1.95 -20.09 -24.40
CA LYS A 6 -1.16 -19.57 -23.29
C LYS A 6 -1.91 -18.35 -22.74
N SER A 7 -2.14 -18.29 -21.44
CA SER A 7 -2.43 -17.04 -20.74
C SER A 7 -1.51 -16.92 -19.53
N GLY A 8 -0.44 -16.15 -19.69
CA GLY A 8 0.31 -15.59 -18.58
C GLY A 8 -0.33 -14.25 -18.20
N SER A 9 -0.78 -14.12 -16.96
CA SER A 9 -1.14 -12.83 -16.37
C SER A 9 -0.27 -12.64 -15.13
N SER A 10 0.87 -11.98 -15.33
CA SER A 10 1.67 -11.40 -14.26
C SER A 10 1.01 -10.08 -13.83
N PHE A 11 0.35 -10.08 -12.67
CA PHE A 11 -0.18 -8.90 -12.01
C PHE A 11 0.82 -8.50 -10.91
N MET A 12 1.63 -7.46 -11.17
CA MET A 12 2.39 -6.79 -10.13
C MET A 12 1.75 -5.43 -9.89
N GLY A 13 1.04 -5.30 -8.76
CA GLY A 13 0.62 -4.02 -8.21
C GLY A 13 1.27 -3.85 -6.86
N SER A 14 2.31 -3.02 -6.77
CA SER A 14 2.86 -2.52 -5.52
C SER A 14 1.83 -1.61 -4.87
N LEU A 15 1.19 -2.06 -3.79
CA LEU A 15 0.27 -1.26 -2.98
C LEU A 15 0.86 -1.10 -1.58
N SER A 16 1.23 0.14 -1.26
CA SER A 16 1.55 0.59 0.09
C SER A 16 0.31 0.49 0.98
N LEU A 17 0.38 -0.32 2.03
CA LEU A 17 -0.64 -0.43 3.08
C LEU A 17 -0.72 0.86 3.93
N PRO A 18 -1.91 1.24 4.43
CA PRO A 18 -2.05 2.34 5.37
C PRO A 18 -1.59 1.95 6.78
N GLN A 19 -0.80 2.83 7.41
CA GLN A 19 -0.43 2.73 8.82
C GLN A 19 -1.68 2.94 9.70
N PHE A 20 -2.10 1.90 10.41
CA PHE A 20 -3.12 2.00 11.45
C PHE A 20 -2.45 2.32 12.79
N ALA A 21 -2.62 3.56 13.26
CA ALA A 21 -2.41 3.95 14.64
C ALA A 21 -3.75 4.39 15.23
N GLY A 22 -4.18 3.74 16.32
CA GLY A 22 -5.16 4.29 17.24
C GLY A 22 -6.41 3.44 17.45
N MET A 23 -6.41 2.64 18.53
CA MET A 23 -7.57 2.44 19.41
C MET A 23 -7.12 1.61 20.63
N MET A 24 -6.72 2.29 21.72
CA MET A 24 -6.86 1.77 23.08
C MET A 24 -7.24 2.91 24.04
N SER A 25 -8.02 2.53 25.03
CA SER A 25 -9.05 3.32 25.72
C SER A 25 -8.60 3.97 27.04
N ARG A 26 -9.28 5.08 27.35
CA ARG A 26 -9.59 5.80 28.60
C ARG A 26 -9.05 5.31 29.97
N GLY A 27 -8.56 6.32 30.74
CA GLY A 27 -8.86 6.59 32.17
C GLY A 27 -8.01 5.85 33.22
N PRO A 28 -7.63 6.50 34.34
CA PRO A 28 -8.60 7.08 35.28
C PRO A 28 -8.24 8.46 35.87
N GLY A 29 -9.24 9.10 36.48
CA GLY A 29 -9.14 10.39 37.15
C GLY A 29 -8.54 10.32 38.55
N SER A 30 -8.01 11.47 38.98
CA SER A 30 -7.60 11.73 40.36
C SER A 30 -8.10 13.11 40.79
N SER A 31 -9.06 13.10 41.70
CA SER A 31 -9.51 14.27 42.46
C SER A 31 -8.63 14.41 43.70
N SER A 32 -8.07 15.59 43.94
CA SER A 32 -7.41 15.93 45.20
C SER A 32 -8.00 17.22 45.75
N ALA A 33 -8.62 17.16 46.92
CA ALA A 33 -8.91 18.32 47.74
C ALA A 33 -8.72 17.99 49.24
N THR A 34 -7.93 18.87 49.84
CA THR A 34 -7.48 19.05 51.22
C THR A 34 -8.57 19.05 52.32
N SER A 35 -8.25 18.59 53.54
CA SER A 35 -8.26 19.42 54.77
C SER A 35 -7.99 18.64 56.09
N ASN A 36 -6.92 19.05 56.79
CA ASN A 36 -6.82 19.52 58.19
C ASN A 36 -7.35 18.76 59.43
N THR A 37 -6.37 18.30 60.24
CA THR A 37 -6.15 18.51 61.71
C THR A 37 -6.92 17.70 62.81
N PRO A 38 -6.34 17.57 64.04
CA PRO A 38 -6.29 16.34 64.84
C PRO A 38 -6.98 16.41 66.22
N ALA A 39 -7.05 15.28 66.95
CA ALA A 39 -6.75 15.17 68.40
C ALA A 39 -7.05 13.77 69.00
N SER A 40 -6.04 13.24 69.72
CA SER A 40 -6.04 12.54 71.03
C SER A 40 -6.95 11.32 71.39
N ALA A 41 -6.27 10.33 72.00
CA ALA A 41 -6.59 9.60 73.25
C ALA A 41 -7.07 8.11 73.19
N GLN A 42 -6.19 7.24 73.70
CA GLN A 42 -6.35 6.13 74.68
C GLN A 42 -7.50 5.10 74.63
N GLY A 43 -7.12 3.82 74.89
CA GLY A 43 -7.94 2.74 75.49
C GLY A 43 -8.43 1.68 74.48
N SER A 44 -7.90 0.45 74.41
CA SER A 44 -7.97 -0.71 75.31
C SER A 44 -9.33 -1.46 75.33
N VAL A 45 -9.24 -2.75 74.96
CA VAL A 45 -10.15 -3.92 75.16
C VAL A 45 -11.42 -4.04 74.28
N GLY A 46 -11.60 -5.21 73.63
CA GLY A 46 -12.94 -5.73 73.32
C GLY A 46 -13.12 -6.59 72.06
N ALA A 47 -12.85 -7.89 72.20
CA ALA A 47 -13.55 -9.07 71.65
C ALA A 47 -14.47 -9.03 70.38
N LEU A 48 -14.22 -10.04 69.52
CA LEU A 48 -15.18 -10.97 68.88
C LEU A 48 -16.32 -10.40 68.00
N ASN A 49 -16.18 -10.60 66.68
CA ASN A 49 -17.14 -11.27 65.76
C ASN A 49 -17.01 -10.70 64.34
N GLY A 50 -16.77 -11.58 63.35
CA GLY A 50 -16.81 -11.18 61.94
C GLY A 50 -16.09 -12.12 60.99
N ALA A 51 -16.31 -13.43 61.11
CA ALA A 51 -15.79 -14.43 60.17
C ALA A 51 -16.97 -15.18 59.55
N ARG A 52 -17.58 -14.59 58.53
CA ARG A 52 -18.50 -15.22 57.56
C ARG A 52 -18.71 -14.18 56.47
N ASP A 53 -17.95 -14.29 55.38
CA ASP A 53 -18.33 -13.84 54.01
C ASP A 53 -17.19 -13.95 52.97
N GLU A 54 -16.05 -14.58 53.27
CA GLU A 54 -14.96 -14.76 52.27
C GLU A 54 -14.97 -16.11 51.49
N GLN A 55 -15.97 -16.98 51.68
CA GLN A 55 -15.93 -18.34 51.08
C GLN A 55 -16.67 -18.51 49.74
N GLN A 56 -17.24 -17.47 49.13
CA GLN A 56 -17.96 -17.60 47.86
C GLN A 56 -17.27 -17.03 46.61
N GLU A 57 -16.18 -16.27 46.75
CA GLU A 57 -15.53 -15.62 45.59
C GLU A 57 -14.34 -16.40 44.99
N ASN A 58 -13.99 -17.56 45.56
CA ASN A 58 -12.79 -18.32 45.16
C ASN A 58 -13.06 -19.51 44.21
N ARG A 59 -14.22 -19.57 43.55
CA ARG A 59 -14.59 -20.70 42.65
C ARG A 59 -14.36 -20.47 41.15
N GLN A 60 -13.77 -19.34 40.74
CA GLN A 60 -13.56 -19.02 39.31
C GLN A 60 -12.14 -18.58 38.94
N ARG A 61 -11.13 -18.79 39.79
CA ARG A 61 -9.74 -18.59 39.35
C ARG A 61 -9.24 -19.85 38.63
N PRO A 62 -8.78 -19.76 37.37
CA PRO A 62 -8.07 -20.87 36.75
C PRO A 62 -6.85 -21.23 37.61
N PRO A 63 -6.52 -22.51 37.76
CA PRO A 63 -5.39 -22.93 38.58
C PRO A 63 -4.10 -22.24 38.09
N PRO A 64 -3.20 -21.84 39.01
CA PRO A 64 -1.91 -21.29 38.61
C PRO A 64 -1.15 -22.32 37.74
N PRO A 65 -0.37 -21.86 36.75
CA PRO A 65 0.39 -22.76 35.88
C PRO A 65 1.32 -23.62 36.73
N VAL A 66 1.06 -24.94 36.70
CA VAL A 66 1.81 -25.92 37.48
C VAL A 66 3.23 -26.03 36.90
N PRO A 67 4.28 -26.05 37.73
CA PRO A 67 5.65 -26.29 37.28
C PRO A 67 5.76 -27.58 36.46
N TRP A 68 6.29 -27.46 35.25
CA TRP A 68 6.32 -28.49 34.21
C TRP A 68 7.08 -29.76 34.64
N LYS A 69 6.50 -30.95 34.40
CA LYS A 69 7.17 -32.26 34.54
C LYS A 69 7.03 -33.07 33.23
N PRO A 70 8.14 -33.51 32.60
CA PRO A 70 8.16 -34.16 31.27
C PRO A 70 7.21 -35.35 31.05
N PRO A 71 6.91 -36.23 32.03
CA PRO A 71 5.99 -37.35 31.79
C PRO A 71 4.55 -36.91 31.47
N THR A 72 4.17 -35.66 31.79
CA THR A 72 2.78 -35.21 31.71
C THR A 72 2.35 -34.75 30.31
N THR A 73 3.25 -34.21 29.49
CA THR A 73 2.88 -33.66 28.17
C THR A 73 2.38 -34.75 27.24
N LEU A 74 3.18 -35.82 27.06
CA LEU A 74 2.82 -36.91 26.15
C LEU A 74 1.57 -37.65 26.63
N LEU A 75 1.43 -37.90 27.93
CA LEU A 75 0.25 -38.54 28.50
C LEU A 75 -1.03 -37.73 28.25
N ARG A 76 -0.97 -36.40 28.38
CA ARG A 76 -2.09 -35.51 28.07
C ARG A 76 -2.46 -35.57 26.59
N LEU A 77 -1.48 -35.49 25.69
CA LEU A 77 -1.70 -35.61 24.25
C LEU A 77 -2.29 -36.97 23.86
N GLN A 78 -1.77 -38.07 24.42
CA GLN A 78 -2.32 -39.42 24.23
C GLN A 78 -3.73 -39.59 24.79
N SER A 79 -4.13 -38.73 25.73
CA SER A 79 -5.50 -38.68 26.29
C SER A 79 -6.41 -37.75 25.49
N GLY A 80 -5.95 -37.23 24.34
CA GLY A 80 -6.70 -36.30 23.50
C GLY A 80 -6.72 -34.85 24.01
N GLN A 81 -5.93 -34.52 25.04
CA GLN A 81 -5.87 -33.16 25.58
C GLN A 81 -4.80 -32.33 24.89
N GLU A 82 -5.13 -31.08 24.56
CA GLU A 82 -4.14 -30.10 24.13
C GLU A 82 -3.18 -29.70 25.26
N VAL A 83 -1.97 -29.27 24.88
CA VAL A 83 -0.95 -28.78 25.81
C VAL A 83 -0.43 -27.43 25.34
N VAL A 84 -0.44 -26.45 26.24
CA VAL A 84 0.09 -25.10 26.00
C VAL A 84 1.46 -24.99 26.67
N ILE A 85 2.46 -24.60 25.88
CA ILE A 85 3.83 -24.33 26.33
C ILE A 85 4.09 -22.85 26.06
N SER A 86 4.23 -22.04 27.10
CA SER A 86 4.53 -20.61 26.98
C SER A 86 5.43 -20.16 28.12
N PHE A 87 6.36 -19.28 27.79
CA PHE A 87 7.28 -18.68 28.77
C PHE A 87 7.12 -17.17 28.76
N GLU A 88 7.07 -16.57 29.94
CA GLU A 88 6.99 -15.13 30.08
C GLU A 88 8.30 -14.46 29.61
N GLY A 89 8.18 -13.30 28.97
CA GLY A 89 9.33 -12.54 28.44
C GLY A 89 9.93 -13.05 27.12
N THR A 90 9.29 -14.02 26.46
CA THR A 90 9.72 -14.52 25.13
C THR A 90 8.86 -13.99 23.98
N SER A 91 7.99 -13.00 24.22
CA SER A 91 7.16 -12.43 23.15
C SER A 91 8.02 -11.67 22.13
N GLN A 92 7.55 -11.58 20.89
CA GLN A 92 8.22 -10.76 19.89
C GLN A 92 8.31 -9.29 20.30
N TYR A 93 7.34 -8.75 21.04
CA TYR A 93 7.38 -7.36 21.50
C TYR A 93 8.41 -7.12 22.59
N THR A 94 8.82 -8.19 23.29
CA THR A 94 9.90 -8.13 24.29
C THR A 94 11.26 -8.25 23.61
N GLN A 95 11.35 -9.02 22.53
CA GLN A 95 12.63 -9.37 21.91
C GLN A 95 12.94 -8.66 20.60
N GLY A 96 11.95 -8.16 19.84
CA GLY A 96 12.12 -7.56 18.51
C GLY A 96 11.06 -6.52 18.16
N GLY A 97 11.02 -6.11 16.89
CA GLY A 97 10.07 -5.11 16.37
C GLY A 97 8.66 -5.66 16.10
N LEU A 98 7.69 -4.75 15.85
CA LEU A 98 6.28 -5.08 15.56
C LEU A 98 6.10 -6.06 14.39
N SER A 99 7.08 -6.14 13.49
CA SER A 99 7.02 -6.89 12.23
C SER A 99 7.86 -8.18 12.21
N ALA A 100 8.34 -8.63 13.37
CA ALA A 100 9.24 -9.80 13.47
C ALA A 100 8.51 -11.17 13.51
N CYS A 101 7.17 -11.20 13.50
CA CYS A 101 6.38 -12.45 13.56
C CYS A 101 6.73 -13.43 12.43
N GLY A 102 6.91 -12.93 11.21
CA GLY A 102 7.30 -13.75 10.06
C GLY A 102 8.66 -14.44 10.24
N LEU A 103 9.65 -13.73 10.78
CA LEU A 103 10.97 -14.30 11.08
C LEU A 103 10.89 -15.35 12.19
N ALA A 104 10.11 -15.07 13.24
CA ALA A 104 9.91 -16.01 14.34
C ALA A 104 9.25 -17.31 13.84
N ALA A 105 8.16 -17.19 13.07
CA ALA A 105 7.44 -18.34 12.51
C ALA A 105 8.32 -19.17 11.56
N MET A 106 9.04 -18.51 10.64
CA MET A 106 9.97 -19.18 9.73
C MET A 106 11.12 -19.86 10.48
N ASN A 107 11.66 -19.22 11.52
CA ASN A 107 12.75 -19.80 12.31
C ASN A 107 12.27 -20.95 13.21
N ALA A 108 11.02 -20.90 13.70
CA ALA A 108 10.39 -22.04 14.38
C ALA A 108 10.29 -23.24 13.45
N ALA A 109 9.78 -23.05 12.23
CA ALA A 109 9.72 -24.09 11.21
C ALA A 109 11.12 -24.64 10.89
N ARG A 110 12.10 -23.75 10.65
CA ARG A 110 13.50 -24.13 10.38
C ARG A 110 14.08 -25.01 11.48
N LEU A 111 14.07 -24.53 12.73
CA LEU A 111 14.71 -25.22 13.84
C LEU A 111 14.08 -26.58 14.13
N VAL A 112 12.76 -26.74 13.98
CA VAL A 112 12.11 -28.05 14.17
C VAL A 112 12.42 -29.00 13.02
N LEU A 113 12.37 -28.51 11.77
CA LEU A 113 12.65 -29.33 10.58
C LEU A 113 14.13 -29.75 10.49
N GLU A 114 15.06 -28.97 11.03
CA GLU A 114 16.47 -29.35 11.18
C GLU A 114 16.67 -30.55 12.12
N GLN A 115 15.73 -30.79 13.04
CA GLN A 115 15.76 -31.91 13.98
C GLN A 115 15.07 -33.17 13.41
N ARG A 116 14.96 -33.31 12.08
CA ARG A 116 14.28 -34.44 11.40
C ARG A 116 14.75 -35.83 11.82
N ASN A 117 15.96 -35.96 12.34
CA ASN A 117 16.54 -37.23 12.80
C ASN A 117 16.11 -37.60 14.23
N ARG A 118 15.46 -36.69 14.97
CA ARG A 118 14.89 -36.98 16.28
C ARG A 118 13.54 -37.67 16.13
N ASN A 119 13.23 -38.57 17.06
CA ASN A 119 11.88 -39.13 17.12
C ASN A 119 10.88 -38.06 17.60
N GLY A 120 9.58 -38.27 17.36
CA GLY A 120 8.57 -37.27 17.69
C GLY A 120 8.40 -36.99 19.19
N VAL A 121 8.74 -37.93 20.08
CA VAL A 121 8.72 -37.72 21.53
C VAL A 121 9.81 -36.75 21.95
N ASP A 122 11.04 -36.96 21.46
CA ASP A 122 12.17 -36.08 21.72
C ASP A 122 11.94 -34.67 21.16
N LEU A 123 11.23 -34.57 20.02
CA LEU A 123 10.82 -33.27 19.46
C LEU A 123 9.83 -32.56 20.39
N ILE A 124 8.81 -33.25 20.91
CA ILE A 124 7.84 -32.66 21.85
C ILE A 124 8.52 -32.20 23.15
N GLU A 125 9.47 -32.99 23.66
CA GLU A 125 10.26 -32.60 24.84
C GLU A 125 11.10 -31.36 24.56
N MET A 126 11.75 -31.31 23.39
CA MET A 126 12.52 -30.16 22.94
C MET A 126 11.65 -28.90 22.77
N LEU A 127 10.44 -29.01 22.18
CA LEU A 127 9.48 -27.92 22.10
C LEU A 127 9.02 -27.40 23.47
N SER A 128 9.06 -28.26 24.49
CA SER A 128 8.69 -27.92 25.86
C SER A 128 9.81 -27.17 26.60
N SER A 129 11.00 -27.04 26.01
CA SER A 129 12.13 -26.33 26.61
C SER A 129 12.06 -24.81 26.40
N ARG A 130 12.37 -24.06 27.45
CA ARG A 130 12.54 -22.60 27.37
C ARG A 130 13.68 -22.22 26.43
N ASP A 131 14.78 -22.96 26.46
CA ASP A 131 15.98 -22.68 25.65
C ASP A 131 15.69 -22.82 24.16
N PHE A 132 14.85 -23.79 23.80
CA PHE A 132 14.40 -23.94 22.41
C PHE A 132 13.54 -22.76 21.97
N LEU A 133 12.55 -22.36 22.79
CA LEU A 133 11.72 -21.21 22.46
C LEU A 133 12.54 -19.91 22.37
N GLN A 134 13.53 -19.72 23.24
CA GLN A 134 14.47 -18.59 23.14
C GLN A 134 15.31 -18.65 21.86
N SER A 135 15.72 -19.85 21.42
CA SER A 135 16.45 -20.03 20.17
C SER A 135 15.59 -19.69 18.94
N VAL A 136 14.30 -20.03 18.97
CA VAL A 136 13.32 -19.63 17.95
C VAL A 136 13.23 -18.11 17.88
N MET A 137 13.10 -17.46 19.04
CA MET A 137 12.91 -16.01 19.13
C MET A 137 14.19 -15.19 18.91
N ALA A 138 15.37 -15.78 19.08
CA ALA A 138 16.65 -15.08 19.00
C ALA A 138 16.82 -14.25 17.71
N ILE A 139 16.35 -14.76 16.56
CA ILE A 139 16.43 -14.05 15.28
C ILE A 139 15.67 -12.71 15.29
N THR A 140 14.58 -12.62 16.05
CA THR A 140 13.76 -11.40 16.14
C THR A 140 14.50 -10.26 16.83
N SER A 141 15.44 -10.56 17.72
CA SER A 141 16.23 -9.55 18.42
C SER A 141 17.29 -8.84 17.59
N MET A 142 17.60 -9.38 16.42
CA MET A 142 18.48 -8.74 15.45
C MET A 142 17.70 -7.98 14.37
N TRP A 143 16.37 -8.08 14.37
CA TRP A 143 15.50 -7.34 13.47
C TRP A 143 15.00 -6.06 14.13
N SER A 144 15.66 -4.95 13.80
CA SER A 144 15.34 -3.60 14.28
C SER A 144 14.25 -2.89 13.48
N ASP A 145 13.98 -3.36 12.26
CA ASP A 145 13.24 -2.58 11.29
C ASP A 145 11.72 -2.78 11.49
N GLN A 146 10.94 -1.72 11.32
CA GLN A 146 9.47 -1.78 11.49
C GLN A 146 8.76 -2.36 10.27
N ASP A 147 9.54 -2.68 9.26
CA ASP A 147 9.06 -3.11 7.98
C ASP A 147 8.37 -4.47 8.02
N HIS A 148 7.21 -4.56 7.38
CA HIS A 148 6.50 -5.82 7.19
C HIS A 148 7.35 -6.77 6.36
N LEU A 149 7.51 -8.00 6.84
CA LEU A 149 8.30 -9.03 6.21
C LEU A 149 7.37 -10.05 5.55
N GLU A 150 7.38 -10.10 4.23
CA GLU A 150 6.68 -11.14 3.48
C GLU A 150 7.42 -12.48 3.60
N ILE A 151 6.67 -13.58 3.70
CA ILE A 151 7.25 -14.92 3.89
C ILE A 151 8.11 -15.32 2.69
N GLU A 152 7.73 -14.87 1.50
CA GLU A 152 8.40 -15.10 0.24
C GLU A 152 9.81 -14.50 0.24
N ASP A 153 9.97 -13.29 0.79
CA ASP A 153 11.26 -12.63 0.92
C ASP A 153 12.13 -13.30 2.00
N ILE A 154 11.53 -13.63 3.15
CA ILE A 154 12.23 -14.35 4.23
C ILE A 154 12.74 -15.70 3.74
N ARG A 155 11.89 -16.46 3.04
CA ARG A 155 12.23 -17.75 2.41
C ARG A 155 13.40 -17.62 1.44
N GLY A 156 13.55 -16.46 0.79
CA GLY A 156 14.65 -16.16 -0.12
C GLY A 156 16.02 -16.01 0.54
N LEU A 157 16.10 -15.98 1.87
CA LEU A 157 17.37 -15.83 2.59
C LEU A 157 18.16 -17.15 2.64
N PRO A 158 19.49 -17.11 2.46
CA PRO A 158 20.35 -18.30 2.52
C PRO A 158 20.11 -19.18 3.75
N LEU A 159 19.88 -18.58 4.92
CA LEU A 159 19.56 -19.27 6.18
C LEU A 159 18.38 -20.24 6.06
N PHE A 160 17.34 -19.85 5.35
CA PHE A 160 16.15 -20.69 5.17
C PHE A 160 16.32 -21.60 3.96
N GLN A 161 16.96 -21.14 2.89
CA GLN A 161 17.22 -21.95 1.70
C GLN A 161 18.13 -23.16 1.98
N SER A 162 19.05 -23.04 2.94
CA SER A 162 19.94 -24.13 3.33
C SER A 162 19.27 -25.24 4.15
N SER A 163 18.10 -24.96 4.73
CA SER A 163 17.48 -25.85 5.73
C SER A 163 16.05 -26.26 5.37
N LEU A 164 15.35 -25.42 4.61
CA LEU A 164 13.94 -25.59 4.26
C LEU A 164 13.79 -25.78 2.76
N ARG A 165 13.02 -26.80 2.38
CA ARG A 165 12.50 -26.97 1.04
C ARG A 165 11.03 -26.58 1.01
N HIS A 166 10.70 -25.59 0.20
CA HIS A 166 9.33 -25.20 -0.08
C HIS A 166 8.66 -26.21 -1.02
N VAL A 167 7.47 -26.71 -0.66
CA VAL A 167 6.79 -27.79 -1.41
C VAL A 167 5.42 -27.40 -1.97
N GLY A 168 4.90 -26.24 -1.60
CA GLY A 168 3.64 -25.75 -2.16
C GLY A 168 3.05 -24.59 -1.36
N GLU A 169 1.96 -24.04 -1.87
CA GLU A 169 1.24 -22.90 -1.31
C GLU A 169 -0.25 -23.22 -1.19
N SER A 170 -0.94 -22.53 -0.28
CA SER A 170 -2.40 -22.58 -0.14
C SER A 170 -2.93 -21.20 0.20
N ASN A 171 -3.78 -20.68 -0.69
CA ASN A 171 -4.49 -19.42 -0.48
C ASN A 171 -5.99 -19.73 -0.42
N ALA A 172 -6.66 -19.39 0.68
CA ALA A 172 -8.08 -19.65 0.84
C ALA A 172 -8.71 -18.70 1.87
N GLN A 173 -10.04 -18.63 1.84
CA GLN A 173 -10.80 -17.99 2.91
C GLN A 173 -10.64 -18.76 4.22
N THR A 174 -10.60 -18.06 5.35
CA THR A 174 -10.51 -18.66 6.68
C THR A 174 -11.81 -19.37 7.03
N SER A 175 -11.77 -20.70 7.10
CA SER A 175 -12.88 -21.51 7.59
C SER A 175 -12.35 -22.80 8.20
N PHE A 176 -13.17 -23.46 9.00
CA PHE A 176 -12.84 -24.76 9.57
C PHE A 176 -12.48 -25.80 8.48
N GLU A 177 -13.23 -25.80 7.38
CA GLU A 177 -13.03 -26.72 6.26
C GLU A 177 -11.72 -26.45 5.50
N THR A 178 -11.40 -25.18 5.23
CA THR A 178 -10.17 -24.82 4.52
C THR A 178 -8.94 -25.12 5.37
N PHE A 179 -9.00 -24.89 6.68
CA PHE A 179 -7.94 -25.34 7.59
C PHE A 179 -7.84 -26.87 7.66
N GLY A 180 -8.97 -27.59 7.60
CA GLY A 180 -8.96 -29.06 7.53
C GLY A 180 -8.19 -29.58 6.33
N ARG A 181 -8.41 -28.98 5.15
CA ARG A 181 -7.65 -29.31 3.93
C ARG A 181 -6.17 -28.94 4.06
N LEU A 182 -5.86 -27.77 4.59
CA LEU A 182 -4.48 -27.32 4.80
C LEU A 182 -3.71 -28.26 5.73
N LEU A 183 -4.28 -28.66 6.86
CA LEU A 183 -3.66 -29.57 7.83
C LEU A 183 -3.54 -31.00 7.29
N ALA A 184 -4.50 -31.45 6.48
CA ALA A 184 -4.41 -32.74 5.80
C ALA A 184 -3.24 -32.76 4.81
N THR A 185 -3.06 -31.69 4.02
CA THR A 185 -1.90 -31.51 3.12
C THR A 185 -0.59 -31.48 3.90
N LEU A 186 -0.56 -30.76 5.03
CA LEU A 186 0.62 -30.71 5.90
C LEU A 186 1.06 -32.11 6.35
N ARG A 187 0.11 -32.91 6.86
CA ARG A 187 0.37 -34.30 7.27
C ARG A 187 0.81 -35.18 6.11
N GLU A 188 0.23 -35.00 4.93
CA GLU A 188 0.63 -35.76 3.73
C GLU A 188 2.06 -35.42 3.27
N ASN A 189 2.46 -34.14 3.35
CA ASN A 189 3.83 -33.71 3.04
C ASN A 189 4.85 -34.36 3.98
N SER A 190 4.52 -34.54 5.26
CA SER A 190 5.36 -35.27 6.22
C SER A 190 5.59 -36.72 5.82
N ARG A 191 4.56 -37.41 5.31
CA ARG A 191 4.64 -38.80 4.84
C ARG A 191 5.44 -38.95 3.55
N ARG A 192 5.36 -37.96 2.65
CA ARG A 192 6.05 -37.98 1.35
C ARG A 192 7.51 -37.54 1.41
N SER A 193 7.87 -36.72 2.40
CA SER A 193 9.19 -36.10 2.45
C SER A 193 10.32 -37.09 2.72
N SER A 194 10.06 -38.16 3.46
CA SER A 194 11.07 -39.15 3.86
C SER A 194 10.45 -40.48 4.27
N ASN A 195 11.26 -41.53 4.30
CA ASN A 195 10.93 -42.81 4.89
C ASN A 195 12.03 -43.21 5.89
N PRO A 196 11.81 -43.11 7.21
CA PRO A 196 10.52 -42.89 7.90
C PRO A 196 9.97 -41.44 7.75
N PRO A 197 8.67 -41.20 8.03
CA PRO A 197 8.07 -39.87 7.95
C PRO A 197 8.81 -38.83 8.81
N SER A 198 9.07 -37.65 8.25
CA SER A 198 9.71 -36.51 8.95
C SER A 198 8.71 -35.42 9.28
N PRO A 199 9.01 -34.51 10.20
CA PRO A 199 8.18 -33.33 10.41
C PRO A 199 8.00 -32.49 9.12
N SER A 200 6.87 -31.81 9.02
CA SER A 200 6.57 -30.83 7.97
C SER A 200 5.98 -29.57 8.61
N ALA A 201 6.11 -28.43 7.94
CA ALA A 201 5.61 -27.15 8.45
C ALA A 201 4.78 -26.41 7.40
N VAL A 202 3.89 -25.55 7.86
CA VAL A 202 3.24 -24.52 7.05
C VAL A 202 3.28 -23.21 7.83
N VAL A 203 3.74 -22.14 7.17
CA VAL A 203 3.69 -20.79 7.74
C VAL A 203 2.48 -20.10 7.15
N ILE A 204 1.55 -19.68 8.02
CA ILE A 204 0.30 -19.02 7.64
C ILE A 204 0.44 -17.53 7.91
N THR A 205 0.16 -16.72 6.90
CA THR A 205 0.04 -15.28 6.97
C THR A 205 -1.42 -14.88 6.77
N LYS A 206 -2.00 -14.24 7.78
CA LYS A 206 -3.30 -13.57 7.72
C LYS A 206 -3.19 -12.28 8.54
N PRO A 207 -2.91 -11.12 7.90
CA PRO A 207 -2.61 -9.88 8.62
C PRO A 207 -3.64 -9.57 9.73
N PRO A 208 -3.18 -9.17 10.94
CA PRO A 208 -1.78 -8.95 11.35
C PRO A 208 -1.02 -10.21 11.79
N GLU A 209 -1.63 -11.39 11.67
CA GLU A 209 -1.17 -12.63 12.28
C GLU A 209 -0.27 -13.46 11.36
N ILE A 210 0.89 -13.91 11.87
CA ILE A 210 1.76 -14.86 11.20
C ILE A 210 2.17 -15.96 12.18
N VAL A 211 1.82 -17.21 11.88
CA VAL A 211 2.08 -18.38 12.74
C VAL A 211 2.68 -19.52 11.94
N ALA A 212 3.42 -20.40 12.62
CA ALA A 212 3.88 -21.65 12.02
C ALA A 212 3.11 -22.83 12.59
N ILE A 213 2.63 -23.71 11.73
CA ILE A 213 2.01 -24.97 12.13
C ILE A 213 2.90 -26.11 11.67
N ILE A 214 3.30 -26.97 12.60
CA ILE A 214 4.24 -28.05 12.36
C ILE A 214 3.54 -29.36 12.68
N TYR A 215 3.56 -30.29 11.75
CA TYR A 215 3.12 -31.65 11.99
C TYR A 215 4.31 -32.53 12.37
N ILE A 216 4.22 -33.17 13.53
CA ILE A 216 5.24 -34.07 14.08
C ILE A 216 4.69 -35.50 14.01
N PRO A 217 5.21 -36.37 13.11
CA PRO A 217 4.76 -37.75 13.01
C PRO A 217 5.20 -38.57 14.23
N MET A 218 4.34 -39.48 14.68
CA MET A 218 4.58 -40.35 15.84
C MET A 218 4.40 -41.84 15.49
N PRO A 219 5.13 -42.38 14.50
CA PRO A 219 4.85 -43.71 13.95
C PRO A 219 5.04 -44.86 14.97
N GLN A 220 5.85 -44.66 16.01
CA GLN A 220 6.05 -45.66 17.08
C GLN A 220 4.99 -45.59 18.20
N ASN A 221 4.06 -44.63 18.16
CA ASN A 221 3.08 -44.43 19.23
C ASN A 221 1.69 -44.97 18.83
N VAL A 222 1.21 -45.99 19.53
CA VAL A 222 -0.06 -46.67 19.20
C VAL A 222 -1.28 -45.78 19.44
N ARG A 223 -1.19 -44.77 20.32
CA ARG A 223 -2.33 -43.94 20.74
C ARG A 223 -2.37 -42.57 20.06
N LEU A 224 -1.33 -42.20 19.32
CA LEU A 224 -1.16 -40.85 18.77
C LEU A 224 -0.39 -40.96 17.45
N ASP A 225 -1.06 -40.68 16.32
CA ASP A 225 -0.46 -40.79 14.99
C ASP A 225 0.49 -39.64 14.67
N GLY A 226 0.24 -38.48 15.25
CA GLY A 226 1.11 -37.32 15.23
C GLY A 226 0.55 -36.17 16.08
N VAL A 227 1.30 -35.07 16.11
CA VAL A 227 0.92 -33.86 16.85
C VAL A 227 1.02 -32.66 15.92
N PHE A 228 0.03 -31.78 16.00
CA PHE A 228 0.10 -30.46 15.38
C PHE A 228 0.60 -29.46 16.43
N ALA A 229 1.77 -28.88 16.19
CA ALA A 229 2.35 -27.82 17.01
C ALA A 229 2.11 -26.47 16.32
N VAL A 230 1.31 -25.61 16.94
CA VAL A 230 1.10 -24.23 16.50
C VAL A 230 2.05 -23.33 17.28
N PHE A 231 3.01 -22.74 16.58
CA PHE A 231 3.87 -21.70 17.11
C PHE A 231 3.24 -20.33 16.89
N ASP A 232 3.04 -19.60 17.97
CA ASP A 232 2.57 -18.21 17.97
C ASP A 232 3.56 -17.33 18.72
N SER A 233 4.08 -16.29 18.08
CA SER A 233 5.03 -15.34 18.67
C SER A 233 4.36 -14.32 19.61
N HIS A 234 3.03 -14.24 19.61
CA HIS A 234 2.24 -13.33 20.42
C HIS A 234 1.72 -13.98 21.72
N PRO A 235 1.62 -13.21 22.82
CA PRO A 235 0.86 -13.62 23.99
C PRO A 235 -0.65 -13.62 23.66
N ARG A 236 -1.36 -14.65 24.11
CA ARG A 236 -2.79 -14.89 23.93
C ARG A 236 -3.41 -15.16 25.29
N SER A 237 -3.92 -14.11 25.93
CA SER A 237 -4.58 -14.22 27.23
C SER A 237 -5.74 -15.22 27.21
N ALA A 238 -6.52 -15.26 26.12
CA ALA A 238 -7.62 -16.21 25.92
C ALA A 238 -7.16 -17.69 25.92
N LYS A 239 -5.90 -17.95 25.52
CA LYS A 239 -5.28 -19.28 25.55
C LYS A 239 -4.35 -19.48 26.75
N GLY A 240 -4.27 -18.49 27.65
CA GLY A 240 -3.42 -18.50 28.83
C GLY A 240 -1.92 -18.34 28.54
N THR A 241 -1.52 -17.86 27.35
CA THR A 241 -0.11 -17.67 27.01
C THR A 241 0.35 -16.25 27.39
N LYS A 242 1.54 -16.16 27.98
CA LYS A 242 2.13 -14.90 28.49
C LYS A 242 3.30 -14.38 27.65
N GLY A 243 3.69 -15.14 26.64
CA GLY A 243 4.73 -14.79 25.68
C GLY A 243 4.56 -15.63 24.42
N ALA A 244 5.63 -15.82 23.65
CA ALA A 244 5.60 -16.78 22.56
C ALA A 244 5.24 -18.18 23.10
N SER A 245 4.64 -19.01 22.24
CA SER A 245 4.11 -20.29 22.67
C SER A 245 4.11 -21.35 21.58
N PHE A 246 4.23 -22.60 22.02
CA PHE A 246 3.82 -23.77 21.25
C PHE A 246 2.53 -24.32 21.85
N ILE A 247 1.50 -24.47 21.02
CA ILE A 247 0.26 -25.12 21.40
C ILE A 247 0.19 -26.45 20.65
N LEU A 248 0.19 -27.54 21.41
CA LEU A 248 0.23 -28.90 20.89
C LEU A 248 -1.18 -29.49 20.87
N PHE A 249 -1.62 -29.89 19.68
CA PHE A 249 -2.91 -30.52 19.46
C PHE A 249 -2.71 -31.98 19.05
N PRO A 250 -3.40 -32.94 19.70
CA PRO A 250 -3.33 -34.34 19.32
C PRO A 250 -4.26 -34.70 18.16
N SER A 251 -5.07 -33.75 17.67
CA SER A 251 -6.04 -33.99 16.59
C SER A 251 -6.09 -32.85 15.58
N LEU A 252 -6.39 -33.22 14.34
CA LEU A 252 -6.63 -32.26 13.26
C LEU A 252 -7.85 -31.38 13.58
N GLU A 253 -8.92 -31.98 14.09
CA GLU A 253 -10.18 -31.29 14.41
C GLU A 253 -9.97 -30.18 15.45
N GLY A 254 -9.28 -30.48 16.56
CA GLY A 254 -8.99 -29.49 17.60
C GLY A 254 -8.08 -28.36 17.10
N THR A 255 -7.15 -28.68 16.20
CA THR A 255 -6.31 -27.67 15.55
C THR A 255 -7.15 -26.76 14.65
N CYS A 256 -8.01 -27.31 13.78
CA CYS A 256 -8.90 -26.54 12.92
C CYS A 256 -9.83 -25.63 13.72
N ASP A 257 -10.40 -26.14 14.81
CA ASP A 257 -11.29 -25.37 15.68
C ASP A 257 -10.55 -24.17 16.28
N TYR A 258 -9.34 -24.39 16.80
CA TYR A 258 -8.50 -23.31 17.32
C TYR A 258 -8.19 -22.26 16.25
N LEU A 259 -7.76 -22.68 15.05
CA LEU A 259 -7.43 -21.75 13.97
C LEU A 259 -8.64 -20.93 13.52
N ALA A 260 -9.80 -21.57 13.32
CA ALA A 260 -10.99 -20.92 12.79
C ALA A 260 -11.73 -20.05 13.81
N ARG A 261 -11.85 -20.54 15.06
CA ARG A 261 -12.72 -19.92 16.07
C ARG A 261 -11.99 -19.10 17.12
N SER A 262 -10.68 -19.31 17.29
CA SER A 262 -9.89 -18.59 18.29
C SER A 262 -8.84 -17.69 17.66
N LEU A 263 -7.94 -18.25 16.85
CA LEU A 263 -6.75 -17.52 16.38
C LEU A 263 -7.08 -16.54 15.25
N PHE A 264 -7.72 -17.04 14.19
CA PHE A 264 -8.05 -16.24 13.00
C PHE A 264 -9.52 -15.86 12.94
N TYR A 265 -10.22 -15.93 14.08
CA TYR A 265 -11.59 -15.46 14.17
C TYR A 265 -11.66 -13.98 13.81
N MET A 266 -12.64 -13.63 12.99
CA MET A 266 -12.95 -12.27 12.63
C MET A 266 -14.42 -12.05 12.93
N ASP A 267 -14.70 -11.01 13.71
CA ASP A 267 -16.06 -10.59 13.99
C ASP A 267 -16.74 -10.20 12.67
N PRO A 268 -17.84 -10.87 12.28
CA PRO A 268 -18.60 -10.52 11.07
C PRO A 268 -19.01 -9.05 11.03
N ASP A 269 -19.21 -8.42 12.19
CA ASP A 269 -19.63 -7.02 12.28
C ASP A 269 -18.52 -6.04 11.82
N ILE A 270 -17.25 -6.47 11.79
CA ILE A 270 -16.17 -5.69 11.19
C ILE A 270 -16.34 -5.61 9.68
N LEU A 271 -16.89 -6.66 9.05
CA LEU A 271 -17.05 -6.75 7.60
C LEU A 271 -18.31 -6.07 7.08
N THR A 272 -19.23 -5.66 7.96
CA THR A 272 -20.50 -5.01 7.58
C THR A 272 -20.40 -3.48 7.48
N GLY A 273 -19.24 -2.88 7.79
CA GLY A 273 -18.97 -1.45 7.60
C GLY A 273 -18.66 -1.08 6.13
N ASP A 274 -18.43 0.23 5.86
CA ASP A 274 -17.99 0.78 4.56
C ASP A 274 -16.54 0.40 4.20
N ILE A 275 -16.19 -0.87 4.38
CA ILE A 275 -14.87 -1.40 4.09
C ILE A 275 -14.92 -1.96 2.66
N GLY A 276 -14.15 -1.37 1.75
CA GLY A 276 -14.16 -1.76 0.33
C GLY A 276 -13.87 -3.26 0.12
N GLU A 277 -14.40 -3.84 -0.95
CA GLU A 277 -14.35 -5.29 -1.26
C GLU A 277 -12.93 -5.88 -1.21
N LEU A 278 -11.92 -5.12 -1.65
CA LEU A 278 -10.53 -5.55 -1.64
C LEU A 278 -9.98 -5.73 -0.22
N MET A 279 -10.40 -4.88 0.72
CA MET A 279 -9.98 -4.97 2.11
C MET A 279 -10.73 -6.11 2.83
N VAL A 280 -12.00 -6.36 2.49
CA VAL A 280 -12.72 -7.55 2.95
C VAL A 280 -12.03 -8.84 2.49
N ALA A 281 -11.56 -8.87 1.23
CA ALA A 281 -10.82 -10.02 0.71
C ALA A 281 -9.50 -10.25 1.47
N GLN A 282 -8.73 -9.19 1.75
CA GLN A 282 -7.48 -9.28 2.51
C GLN A 282 -7.70 -9.75 3.95
N LEU A 283 -8.81 -9.34 4.58
CA LEU A 283 -9.13 -9.67 5.96
C LEU A 283 -9.70 -11.09 6.13
N THR A 284 -10.31 -11.65 5.09
CA THR A 284 -10.96 -12.97 5.13
C THR A 284 -10.12 -14.11 4.57
N GLN A 285 -9.01 -13.80 3.89
CA GLN A 285 -8.13 -14.80 3.27
C GLN A 285 -6.84 -14.98 4.05
N TYR A 286 -6.28 -16.19 4.00
CA TYR A 286 -4.93 -16.47 4.45
C TYR A 286 -4.06 -16.92 3.28
N SER A 287 -2.75 -16.73 3.42
CA SER A 287 -1.70 -17.37 2.62
C SER A 287 -0.97 -18.38 3.48
N GLY A 288 -0.71 -19.57 2.95
CA GLY A 288 0.01 -20.66 3.61
C GLY A 288 1.14 -21.19 2.75
N ASN A 289 2.37 -21.14 3.26
CA ASN A 289 3.57 -21.65 2.58
C ASN A 289 4.02 -22.96 3.23
N PHE A 290 4.07 -24.07 2.49
CA PHE A 290 4.43 -25.39 3.01
C PHE A 290 5.94 -25.66 2.89
N PHE A 291 6.52 -26.20 3.95
CA PHE A 291 7.94 -26.51 4.07
C PHE A 291 8.17 -27.93 4.58
N VAL A 292 9.25 -28.53 4.09
CA VAL A 292 9.82 -29.76 4.62
C VAL A 292 11.33 -29.56 4.80
N ALA A 293 11.98 -30.44 5.57
CA ALA A 293 13.42 -30.40 5.72
C ALA A 293 14.12 -30.62 4.36
N LEU A 294 15.22 -29.90 4.13
CA LEU A 294 16.12 -30.20 3.01
C LEU A 294 16.80 -31.56 3.25
N GLY A 295 16.87 -32.40 2.22
CA GLY A 295 17.36 -33.78 2.33
C GLY A 295 18.83 -33.88 2.76
N ASP A 296 19.29 -35.10 3.01
CA ASP A 296 20.64 -35.38 3.57
C ASP A 296 21.81 -34.87 2.70
N GLU A 297 21.58 -34.60 1.42
CA GLU A 297 22.59 -34.06 0.50
C GLU A 297 23.08 -32.64 0.87
N ALA A 298 22.35 -31.91 1.71
CA ALA A 298 22.66 -30.52 2.05
C ALA A 298 23.36 -30.32 3.39
N GLN A 299 23.59 -31.39 4.18
CA GLN A 299 24.38 -31.27 5.39
C GLN A 299 25.86 -31.15 5.03
N ILE A 300 26.33 -29.91 4.88
CA ILE A 300 27.76 -29.61 4.89
C ILE A 300 28.24 -29.82 6.33
N ASP A 301 28.79 -31.02 6.58
CA ASP A 301 29.49 -31.36 7.80
C ASP A 301 30.67 -30.38 8.03
N GLY A 302 30.76 -29.81 9.23
CA GLY A 302 32.06 -29.41 9.78
C GLY A 302 32.17 -28.06 10.49
N LEU A 303 31.33 -27.07 10.20
CA LEU A 303 31.38 -25.77 10.88
C LEU A 303 29.96 -25.24 11.02
N LEU A 304 29.32 -25.47 12.18
CA LEU A 304 28.16 -24.68 12.57
C LEU A 304 28.64 -23.23 12.70
N PRO A 305 28.32 -22.33 11.75
CA PRO A 305 28.66 -20.94 11.91
C PRO A 305 27.98 -20.45 13.19
N ASP A 306 28.63 -19.56 13.94
CA ASP A 306 27.98 -18.89 15.07
C ASP A 306 26.58 -18.43 14.64
N ALA A 307 25.54 -18.98 15.28
CA ALA A 307 24.15 -18.78 14.87
C ALA A 307 23.81 -17.29 14.79
N ARG A 308 24.40 -16.50 15.70
CA ARG A 308 24.26 -15.05 15.72
C ARG A 308 24.89 -14.39 14.49
N SER A 309 26.13 -14.74 14.16
CA SER A 309 26.81 -14.26 12.95
C SER A 309 26.05 -14.62 11.67
N ASN A 310 25.48 -15.83 11.60
CA ASN A 310 24.67 -16.27 10.47
C ASN A 310 23.36 -15.47 10.36
N TYR A 311 22.66 -15.28 11.49
CA TYR A 311 21.47 -14.44 11.53
C TYR A 311 21.78 -13.00 11.10
N GLN A 312 22.83 -12.39 11.64
CA GLN A 312 23.23 -11.04 11.28
C GLN A 312 23.52 -10.91 9.78
N ALA A 313 24.32 -11.81 9.21
CA ALA A 313 24.63 -11.78 7.78
C ALA A 313 23.38 -11.90 6.89
N ASN A 314 22.42 -12.75 7.27
CA ASN A 314 21.18 -12.92 6.51
C ASN A 314 20.25 -11.71 6.62
N LEU A 315 20.14 -11.11 7.80
CA LEU A 315 19.34 -9.90 7.98
C LEU A 315 19.96 -8.69 7.28
N GLU A 316 21.30 -8.57 7.26
CA GLU A 316 21.97 -7.54 6.44
C GLU A 316 21.72 -7.76 4.95
N LEU A 317 21.83 -9.00 4.46
CA LEU A 317 21.52 -9.32 3.08
C LEU A 317 20.06 -9.00 2.73
N PHE A 318 19.14 -9.25 3.67
CA PHE A 318 17.74 -8.87 3.51
C PHE A 318 17.60 -7.36 3.32
N ARG A 319 18.20 -6.55 4.20
CA ARG A 319 18.19 -5.08 4.11
C ARG A 319 18.74 -4.60 2.77
N MET A 320 19.90 -5.13 2.36
CA MET A 320 20.53 -4.76 1.09
C MET A 320 19.64 -5.09 -0.11
N ARG A 321 18.97 -6.25 -0.13
CA ARG A 321 18.06 -6.63 -1.22
C ARG A 321 16.87 -5.68 -1.32
N ARG A 322 16.33 -5.28 -0.18
CA ARG A 322 15.22 -4.34 -0.11
C ARG A 322 15.63 -2.95 -0.58
N GLU A 323 16.74 -2.41 -0.05
CA GLU A 323 17.27 -1.11 -0.47
C GLU A 323 17.52 -1.10 -1.99
N LEU A 324 18.08 -2.18 -2.53
CA LEU A 324 18.26 -2.35 -3.97
C LEU A 324 16.93 -2.33 -4.74
N ALA A 325 15.89 -3.01 -4.24
CA ALA A 325 14.56 -3.01 -4.86
C ALA A 325 13.91 -1.61 -4.83
N GLU A 326 14.03 -0.89 -3.72
CA GLU A 326 13.54 0.49 -3.57
C GLU A 326 14.29 1.44 -4.50
N LEU A 327 15.62 1.36 -4.54
CA LEU A 327 16.46 2.15 -5.45
C LEU A 327 16.13 1.84 -6.92
N GLN A 328 15.90 0.58 -7.28
CA GLN A 328 15.48 0.21 -8.63
C GLN A 328 14.10 0.78 -8.97
N SER A 329 13.15 0.75 -8.03
CA SER A 329 11.82 1.34 -8.21
C SER A 329 11.90 2.86 -8.42
N SER A 330 12.67 3.53 -7.56
CA SER A 330 12.93 4.97 -7.66
C SER A 330 13.60 5.32 -8.99
N ASN A 331 14.62 4.57 -9.40
CA ASN A 331 15.29 4.77 -10.68
C ASN A 331 14.34 4.59 -11.87
N ARG A 332 13.45 3.58 -11.85
CA ARG A 332 12.42 3.41 -12.89
C ARG A 332 11.48 4.62 -12.96
N SER A 333 11.06 5.14 -11.81
CA SER A 333 10.22 6.34 -11.73
C SER A 333 10.92 7.57 -12.32
N LEU A 334 12.17 7.81 -11.90
CA LEU A 334 12.99 8.93 -12.37
C LEU A 334 13.29 8.84 -13.88
N VAL A 335 13.52 7.64 -14.41
CA VAL A 335 13.69 7.44 -15.86
C VAL A 335 12.42 7.79 -16.62
N SER A 336 11.25 7.34 -16.13
CA SER A 336 9.95 7.69 -16.73
C SER A 336 9.70 9.20 -16.71
N GLU A 337 10.00 9.86 -15.59
CA GLU A 337 9.86 11.31 -15.46
C GLU A 337 10.82 12.08 -16.36
N ARG A 338 12.09 11.64 -16.44
CA ARG A 338 13.07 12.20 -17.37
C ARG A 338 12.59 12.11 -18.81
N ASP A 339 12.04 10.98 -19.21
CA ASP A 339 11.58 10.78 -20.59
C ASP A 339 10.35 11.66 -20.90
N ARG A 340 9.43 11.77 -19.95
CA ARG A 340 8.31 12.73 -20.02
C ARG A 340 8.77 14.18 -20.12
N LEU A 341 9.79 14.58 -19.38
CA LEU A 341 10.34 15.94 -19.44
C LEU A 341 11.05 16.21 -20.76
N LYS A 342 11.74 15.21 -21.33
CA LYS A 342 12.34 15.32 -22.67
C LYS A 342 11.29 15.52 -23.75
N GLU A 343 10.18 14.79 -23.70
CA GLU A 343 9.07 14.96 -24.64
C GLU A 343 8.47 16.38 -24.55
N ARG A 344 8.27 16.90 -23.33
CA ARG A 344 7.81 18.27 -23.12
C ARG A 344 8.80 19.32 -23.63
N ALA A 345 10.10 19.09 -23.44
CA ALA A 345 11.13 19.99 -23.95
C ALA A 345 11.08 20.04 -25.50
N ALA A 346 10.94 18.90 -26.16
CA ALA A 346 10.79 18.83 -27.62
C ALA A 346 9.54 19.58 -28.11
N GLN A 347 8.39 19.41 -27.43
CA GLN A 347 7.16 20.15 -27.76
C GLN A 347 7.34 21.67 -27.63
N VAL A 348 8.08 22.12 -26.61
CA VAL A 348 8.40 23.56 -26.44
C VAL A 348 9.31 24.05 -27.56
N GLU A 349 10.29 23.27 -27.99
CA GLU A 349 11.16 23.62 -29.11
C GLU A 349 10.37 23.72 -30.43
N ASP A 350 9.44 22.80 -30.69
CA ASP A 350 8.55 22.84 -31.86
C ASP A 350 7.66 24.08 -31.85
N LEU A 351 7.01 24.38 -30.71
CA LEU A 351 6.20 25.59 -30.55
C LEU A 351 7.02 26.87 -30.73
N GLN A 352 8.27 26.90 -30.26
CA GLN A 352 9.17 28.03 -30.51
C GLN A 352 9.53 28.17 -31.99
N ALA A 353 9.71 27.06 -32.71
CA ALA A 353 9.97 27.09 -34.15
C ALA A 353 8.75 27.61 -34.92
N GLU A 354 7.54 27.20 -34.56
CA GLU A 354 6.29 27.70 -35.13
C GLU A 354 6.09 29.20 -34.87
N LEU A 355 6.29 29.66 -33.63
CA LEU A 355 6.22 31.07 -33.28
C LEU A 355 7.19 31.92 -34.11
N ARG A 356 8.43 31.46 -34.30
CA ARG A 356 9.41 32.15 -35.16
C ARG A 356 8.94 32.25 -36.61
N LYS A 357 8.27 31.21 -37.12
CA LYS A 357 7.68 31.22 -38.48
C LYS A 357 6.53 32.21 -38.57
N HIS A 358 5.66 32.27 -37.56
CA HIS A 358 4.59 33.26 -37.49
C HIS A 358 5.12 34.70 -37.45
N ASP A 359 6.17 34.96 -36.68
CA ASP A 359 6.81 36.29 -36.63
C ASP A 359 7.39 36.72 -37.98
N LEU A 360 7.98 35.79 -38.75
CA LEU A 360 8.46 36.08 -40.10
C LEU A 360 7.31 36.41 -41.04
N ASN A 361 6.24 35.61 -41.03
CA ASN A 361 5.05 35.84 -41.85
C ASN A 361 4.39 37.20 -41.51
N LEU A 362 4.32 37.57 -40.23
CA LEU A 362 3.81 38.87 -39.79
C LEU A 362 4.65 40.02 -40.35
N LYS A 363 5.98 39.92 -40.29
CA LYS A 363 6.88 40.94 -40.88
C LYS A 363 6.69 41.06 -42.39
N GLU A 364 6.54 39.96 -43.11
CA GLU A 364 6.26 39.99 -44.55
C GLU A 364 4.92 40.64 -44.86
N PHE A 365 3.89 40.30 -44.09
CA PHE A 365 2.56 40.90 -44.20
C PHE A 365 2.61 42.41 -43.92
N GLU A 366 3.31 42.85 -42.88
CA GLU A 366 3.50 44.27 -42.58
C GLU A 366 4.18 45.01 -43.73
N VAL A 367 5.23 44.44 -44.34
CA VAL A 367 5.91 45.02 -45.50
C VAL A 367 4.97 45.10 -46.70
N ALA A 368 4.19 44.05 -46.97
CA ALA A 368 3.19 44.07 -48.05
C ALA A 368 2.11 45.13 -47.82
N ASN A 369 1.60 45.23 -46.58
CA ASN A 369 0.59 46.22 -46.19
C ASN A 369 1.12 47.66 -46.29
N ARG A 370 2.39 47.90 -45.95
CA ARG A 370 3.02 49.21 -46.18
C ARG A 370 3.08 49.56 -47.66
N ARG A 371 3.39 48.60 -48.54
CA ARG A 371 3.41 48.81 -49.99
C ARG A 371 2.02 49.12 -50.56
N THR A 372 0.99 48.40 -50.13
CA THR A 372 -0.39 48.65 -50.58
C THR A 372 -0.89 50.00 -50.08
N ASN A 373 -0.61 50.37 -48.83
CA ASN A 373 -0.96 51.68 -48.30
C ASN A 373 -0.24 52.81 -49.04
N ALA A 374 1.05 52.67 -49.34
CA ALA A 374 1.77 53.65 -50.16
C ALA A 374 1.12 53.83 -51.55
N ARG A 375 0.76 52.74 -52.23
CA ARG A 375 0.03 52.81 -53.50
C ARG A 375 -1.33 53.49 -53.36
N LEU A 376 -2.08 53.17 -52.30
CA LEU A 376 -3.37 53.79 -52.04
C LEU A 376 -3.23 55.31 -51.87
N THR A 377 -2.20 55.77 -51.15
CA THR A 377 -1.94 57.22 -51.01
C THR A 377 -1.61 57.88 -52.35
N THR A 378 -0.86 57.22 -53.23
CA THR A 378 -0.59 57.72 -54.60
C THR A 378 -1.87 57.82 -55.42
N VAL A 379 -2.70 56.77 -55.42
CA VAL A 379 -4.00 56.77 -56.13
C VAL A 379 -4.95 57.83 -55.58
N GLN A 380 -4.95 58.07 -54.27
CA GLN A 380 -5.74 59.15 -53.66
C GLN A 380 -5.26 60.54 -54.10
N GLN A 381 -3.94 60.74 -54.21
CA GLN A 381 -3.38 61.99 -54.76
C GLN A 381 -3.76 62.18 -56.22
N GLU A 382 -3.63 61.15 -57.06
CA GLU A 382 -4.04 61.17 -58.47
C GLU A 382 -5.54 61.44 -58.62
N ASN A 383 -6.39 60.77 -57.85
CA ASN A 383 -7.83 61.05 -57.83
C ASN A 383 -8.14 62.47 -57.37
N GLY A 384 -7.35 63.03 -56.45
CA GLY A 384 -7.44 64.44 -56.05
C GLY A 384 -7.17 65.39 -57.20
N LEU A 385 -6.14 65.13 -58.00
CA LEU A 385 -5.81 65.88 -59.22
C LEU A 385 -6.89 65.73 -60.29
N LEU A 386 -7.32 64.49 -60.59
CA LEU A 386 -8.38 64.21 -61.55
C LEU A 386 -9.71 64.87 -61.15
N ASN A 387 -10.04 64.90 -59.87
CA ASN A 387 -11.24 65.60 -59.40
C ASN A 387 -11.13 67.12 -59.58
N LYS A 388 -9.93 67.69 -59.48
CA LYS A 388 -9.68 69.10 -59.77
C LYS A 388 -9.84 69.38 -61.27
N GLU A 389 -9.22 68.57 -62.13
CA GLU A 389 -9.38 68.66 -63.59
C GLU A 389 -10.83 68.49 -64.02
N ARG A 390 -11.55 67.52 -63.44
CA ARG A 390 -12.97 67.30 -63.70
C ARG A 390 -13.80 68.52 -63.32
N LYS A 391 -13.51 69.18 -62.18
CA LYS A 391 -14.20 70.41 -61.79
C LYS A 391 -13.91 71.54 -62.78
N GLU A 392 -12.66 71.72 -63.20
CA GLU A 392 -12.28 72.70 -64.22
C GLU A 392 -13.00 72.46 -65.56
N LEU A 393 -13.02 71.21 -66.04
CA LEU A 393 -13.77 70.81 -67.24
C LEU A 393 -15.27 71.02 -67.07
N GLN A 394 -15.83 70.74 -65.90
CA GLN A 394 -17.25 70.95 -65.62
C GLN A 394 -17.61 72.43 -65.62
N THR A 395 -16.75 73.30 -65.07
CA THR A 395 -16.92 74.75 -65.14
C THR A 395 -16.86 75.25 -66.59
N LEU A 396 -15.89 74.76 -67.38
CA LEU A 396 -15.80 75.08 -68.82
C LEU A 396 -17.04 74.61 -69.60
N LEU A 397 -17.59 73.44 -69.28
CA LEU A 397 -18.83 72.94 -69.88
C LEU A 397 -20.05 73.77 -69.48
N GLN A 398 -20.06 74.30 -68.26
CA GLN A 398 -21.12 75.15 -67.74
C GLN A 398 -21.09 76.56 -68.36
N ASP A 399 -19.91 77.04 -68.76
CA ASP A 399 -19.73 78.29 -69.51
C ASP A 399 -20.15 78.18 -70.99
N VAL A 400 -20.22 76.97 -71.55
CA VAL A 400 -20.65 76.73 -72.95
C VAL A 400 -22.18 76.55 -73.08
N ALA A 401 -22.91 76.36 -71.98
CA ALA A 401 -24.34 76.05 -72.01
C ALA A 401 -25.23 77.25 -71.62
N PHE A 402 -25.72 78.00 -72.62
CA PHE A 402 -26.82 78.97 -72.47
C PHE A 402 -28.15 78.39 -72.99
N GLN A 403 -29.03 78.04 -72.03
CA GLN A 403 -30.51 77.99 -71.97
C GLN A 403 -31.42 77.37 -73.06
N PRO A 404 -32.59 76.83 -72.63
CA PRO A 404 -33.40 75.81 -73.33
C PRO A 404 -34.60 76.38 -74.11
N PRO A 405 -35.43 75.52 -74.73
CA PRO A 405 -36.84 75.60 -74.36
C PRO A 405 -37.57 74.26 -74.21
N ASP A 406 -38.68 74.37 -73.46
CA ASP A 406 -39.76 73.41 -73.24
C ASP A 406 -40.24 72.62 -74.46
N ALA A 407 -40.56 71.34 -74.26
CA ALA A 407 -41.68 70.69 -74.93
C ALA A 407 -42.21 69.49 -74.13
N LYS A 408 -43.52 69.53 -73.87
CA LYS A 408 -44.33 68.52 -73.21
C LYS A 408 -44.65 67.33 -74.15
N SER A 409 -45.01 66.22 -73.51
CA SER A 409 -45.97 65.17 -73.92
C SER A 409 -45.55 64.10 -74.95
N LEU A 410 -45.61 62.81 -74.55
CA LEU A 410 -46.65 61.84 -74.98
C LEU A 410 -46.38 60.38 -74.51
N SER A 411 -47.44 59.79 -73.92
CA SER A 411 -47.91 58.39 -73.95
C SER A 411 -47.04 57.16 -73.60
N ARG A 412 -47.34 56.56 -72.43
CA ARG A 412 -48.05 55.26 -72.22
C ARG A 412 -47.83 54.11 -73.24
N ALA A 413 -47.28 52.97 -72.77
CA ALA A 413 -47.72 51.61 -73.15
C ALA A 413 -47.27 50.54 -72.14
N ARG A 414 -48.16 49.61 -71.83
CA ARG A 414 -48.01 48.42 -70.97
C ARG A 414 -47.76 47.17 -71.83
N SER A 415 -46.95 46.22 -71.28
CA SER A 415 -46.95 44.74 -71.49
C SER A 415 -46.62 44.21 -72.90
N PRO A 416 -46.30 42.89 -73.12
CA PRO A 416 -46.27 41.71 -72.22
C PRO A 416 -45.06 40.74 -72.36
N ASN A 417 -45.02 39.77 -71.44
CA ASN A 417 -44.45 38.40 -71.44
C ASN A 417 -43.68 37.80 -72.66
N SER A 418 -42.47 37.30 -72.33
CA SER A 418 -41.86 35.94 -72.57
C SER A 418 -41.64 35.40 -74.00
N PRO A 419 -40.53 34.66 -74.23
CA PRO A 419 -40.63 33.20 -74.06
C PRO A 419 -39.42 32.48 -73.41
N ARG A 420 -39.78 31.32 -72.83
CA ARG A 420 -38.95 30.24 -72.28
C ARG A 420 -37.91 29.68 -73.28
N GLY A 421 -36.73 29.37 -72.77
CA GLY A 421 -35.69 28.50 -73.33
C GLY A 421 -34.89 27.84 -72.18
N PRO A 422 -34.21 26.70 -72.38
CA PRO A 422 -34.24 25.56 -71.46
C PRO A 422 -33.40 25.73 -70.19
N ARG A 423 -33.97 25.22 -69.08
CA ARG A 423 -33.33 25.07 -67.76
C ARG A 423 -32.16 24.08 -67.84
N PRO A 424 -30.95 24.44 -67.38
CA PRO A 424 -30.11 23.50 -66.66
C PRO A 424 -30.67 23.37 -65.23
N ASP A 425 -30.84 22.14 -64.76
CA ASP A 425 -31.11 21.85 -63.35
C ASP A 425 -30.00 22.45 -62.48
N ARG A 426 -30.28 23.60 -61.87
CA ARG A 426 -29.61 24.04 -60.66
C ARG A 426 -30.70 24.49 -59.70
N ARG A 427 -31.06 23.57 -58.79
CA ARG A 427 -31.53 23.94 -57.47
C ARG A 427 -30.49 24.93 -56.91
N ILE A 428 -30.78 26.22 -56.99
CA ILE A 428 -30.25 27.16 -56.00
C ILE A 428 -31.11 26.87 -54.78
N VAL A 429 -30.68 25.85 -54.04
CA VAL A 429 -31.02 25.76 -52.64
C VAL A 429 -30.48 27.05 -52.03
N ASN A 430 -31.27 27.76 -51.25
CA ASN A 430 -30.74 28.78 -50.36
C ASN A 430 -29.90 28.06 -49.29
N ASP A 431 -28.76 27.47 -49.69
CA ASP A 431 -27.82 26.78 -48.80
C ASP A 431 -27.10 27.76 -47.86
N ASN A 432 -27.28 29.07 -48.04
CA ASN A 432 -26.58 30.09 -47.26
C ASN A 432 -27.29 30.49 -45.95
N GLU A 433 -28.54 30.09 -45.71
CA GLU A 433 -29.15 30.29 -44.37
C GLU A 433 -28.78 29.14 -43.41
N ASP A 434 -28.63 27.92 -43.94
CA ASP A 434 -28.19 26.77 -43.15
C ASP A 434 -26.69 26.87 -42.79
N ASP A 435 -25.83 27.38 -43.68
CA ASP A 435 -24.37 27.52 -43.44
C ASP A 435 -24.03 28.60 -42.37
N VAL A 436 -24.86 29.65 -42.24
CA VAL A 436 -24.70 30.65 -41.16
C VAL A 436 -25.09 30.07 -39.81
N THR A 437 -26.12 29.21 -39.76
CA THR A 437 -26.54 28.55 -38.51
C THR A 437 -25.58 27.45 -38.07
N GLU A 438 -24.94 26.74 -39.01
CA GLU A 438 -23.89 25.77 -38.70
C GLU A 438 -22.63 26.45 -38.16
N ARG A 439 -22.23 27.58 -38.75
CA ARG A 439 -21.08 28.37 -38.26
C ARG A 439 -21.34 28.95 -36.86
N ASP A 440 -22.55 29.46 -36.62
CA ASP A 440 -22.93 29.96 -35.30
C ASP A 440 -23.02 28.85 -34.24
N LEU A 441 -23.41 27.63 -34.65
CA LEU A 441 -23.39 26.45 -33.78
C LEU A 441 -21.95 26.04 -33.44
N GLN A 442 -21.05 25.98 -34.42
CA GLN A 442 -19.63 25.69 -34.20
C GLN A 442 -18.95 26.73 -33.30
N ILE A 443 -19.31 28.02 -33.45
CA ILE A 443 -18.82 29.08 -32.57
C ILE A 443 -19.30 28.86 -31.13
N ARG A 444 -20.56 28.45 -30.94
CA ARG A 444 -21.11 28.19 -29.60
C ARG A 444 -20.46 26.97 -28.95
N GLU A 445 -20.28 25.88 -29.69
CA GLU A 445 -19.57 24.68 -29.22
C GLU A 445 -18.11 25.00 -28.86
N ALA A 446 -17.41 25.81 -29.68
CA ALA A 446 -16.06 26.26 -29.38
C ALA A 446 -16.01 27.14 -28.12
N GLN A 447 -16.99 28.02 -27.91
CA GLN A 447 -17.10 28.84 -26.70
C GLN A 447 -17.36 27.98 -25.45
N GLU A 448 -18.22 26.97 -25.54
CA GLU A 448 -18.48 26.02 -24.45
C GLU A 448 -17.22 25.21 -24.10
N MET A 449 -16.50 24.74 -25.12
CA MET A 449 -15.22 24.04 -24.94
C MET A 449 -14.17 24.92 -24.27
N ILE A 450 -14.05 26.19 -24.68
CA ILE A 450 -13.13 27.16 -24.05
C ILE A 450 -13.51 27.38 -22.58
N MET A 451 -14.80 27.53 -22.27
CA MET A 451 -15.28 27.70 -20.90
C MET A 451 -15.00 26.46 -20.03
N GLN A 452 -15.16 25.26 -20.59
CA GLN A 452 -14.83 24.01 -19.91
C GLN A 452 -13.32 23.90 -19.64
N LEU A 453 -12.47 24.24 -20.62
CA LEU A 453 -11.01 24.26 -20.44
C LEU A 453 -10.56 25.29 -19.41
N LEU A 454 -11.18 26.48 -19.36
CA LEU A 454 -10.89 27.48 -18.33
C LEU A 454 -11.27 26.99 -16.92
N LYS A 455 -12.39 26.28 -16.80
CA LYS A 455 -12.82 25.67 -15.53
C LYS A 455 -11.83 24.59 -15.08
N GLU A 456 -11.40 23.71 -15.99
CA GLU A 456 -10.40 22.68 -15.70
C GLU A 456 -9.04 23.27 -15.33
N LYS A 457 -8.60 24.32 -16.04
CA LYS A 457 -7.39 25.08 -15.71
C LYS A 457 -7.45 25.63 -14.28
N THR A 458 -8.56 26.27 -13.91
CA THR A 458 -8.74 26.84 -12.56
C THR A 458 -8.71 25.75 -11.48
N GLN A 459 -9.30 24.58 -11.75
CA GLN A 459 -9.23 23.43 -10.84
C GLN A 459 -7.81 22.88 -10.69
N LEU A 460 -7.05 22.80 -11.79
CA LEU A 460 -5.65 22.37 -11.75
C LEU A 460 -4.75 23.37 -11.00
N GLU A 461 -4.92 24.67 -11.22
CA GLU A 461 -4.22 25.72 -10.48
C GLU A 461 -4.52 25.65 -8.97
N SER A 462 -5.76 25.35 -8.60
CA SER A 462 -6.16 25.13 -7.21
C SER A 462 -5.47 23.90 -6.59
N ARG A 463 -5.38 22.78 -7.34
CA ARG A 463 -4.69 21.56 -6.90
C ARG A 463 -3.18 21.77 -6.76
N ILE A 464 -2.55 22.49 -7.69
CA ILE A 464 -1.12 22.85 -7.62
C ILE A 464 -0.87 23.72 -6.38
N THR A 465 -1.74 24.70 -6.11
CA THR A 465 -1.62 25.55 -4.92
C THR A 465 -1.76 24.74 -3.63
N TRP A 466 -2.71 23.82 -3.56
CA TRP A 466 -2.91 22.95 -2.40
C TRP A 466 -1.72 22.01 -2.15
N THR A 467 -1.21 21.36 -3.19
CA THR A 467 -0.02 20.48 -3.09
C THR A 467 1.23 21.25 -2.66
N ASN A 468 1.44 22.47 -3.19
CA ASN A 468 2.53 23.34 -2.75
C ASN A 468 2.43 23.75 -1.27
N ASN A 469 1.21 23.97 -0.77
CA ASN A 469 1.00 24.28 0.65
C ASN A 469 1.32 23.07 1.54
N ILE A 470 0.90 21.86 1.17
CA ILE A 470 1.25 20.63 1.88
C ILE A 470 2.77 20.39 1.88
N ALA A 471 3.43 20.60 0.74
CA ALA A 471 4.88 20.47 0.65
C ALA A 471 5.59 21.45 1.59
N LYS A 472 5.13 22.71 1.65
CA LYS A 472 5.66 23.72 2.59
C LYS A 472 5.43 23.34 4.05
N GLU A 473 4.25 22.84 4.40
CA GLU A 473 3.93 22.41 5.76
C GLU A 473 4.76 21.20 6.19
N THR A 474 4.94 20.24 5.28
CA THR A 474 5.80 19.06 5.50
C THR A 474 7.25 19.46 5.67
N GLN A 475 7.76 20.38 4.85
CA GLN A 475 9.12 20.91 4.97
C GLN A 475 9.31 21.64 6.32
N ALA A 476 8.36 22.48 6.73
CA ALA A 476 8.41 23.18 8.00
C ALA A 476 8.44 22.20 9.19
N ARG A 477 7.66 21.11 9.12
CA ARG A 477 7.67 20.06 10.14
C ARG A 477 9.01 19.33 10.22
N LEU A 478 9.60 18.96 9.08
CA LEU A 478 10.91 18.32 9.03
C LEU A 478 12.03 19.24 9.55
N GLU A 479 11.96 20.55 9.26
CA GLU A 479 12.90 21.53 9.80
C GLU A 479 12.76 21.66 11.33
N ALA A 480 11.53 21.67 11.85
CA ALA A 480 11.28 21.68 13.30
C ALA A 480 11.80 20.41 14.00
N GLU A 481 11.54 19.22 13.44
CA GLU A 481 12.05 17.95 13.97
C GLU A 481 13.60 17.91 13.94
N ARG A 482 14.22 18.46 12.89
CA ARG A 482 15.68 18.56 12.79
C ARG A 482 16.28 19.49 13.84
N ASP A 483 15.64 20.63 14.11
CA ASP A 483 16.12 21.59 15.11
C ASP A 483 15.91 21.05 16.54
N GLU A 484 14.83 20.30 16.79
CA GLU A 484 14.64 19.57 18.04
C GLU A 484 15.74 18.51 18.24
N ALA A 485 16.04 17.71 17.23
CA ALA A 485 17.12 16.72 17.29
C ALA A 485 18.49 17.37 17.56
N ARG A 486 18.78 18.53 16.94
CA ARG A 486 20.00 19.30 17.21
C ARG A 486 20.08 19.79 18.65
N SER A 487 18.95 20.25 19.21
CA SER A 487 18.86 20.67 20.61
C SER A 487 19.15 19.52 21.57
N GLN A 488 18.57 18.33 21.30
CA GLN A 488 18.82 17.13 22.10
C GLN A 488 20.29 16.68 22.07
N VAL A 489 20.93 16.70 20.90
CA VAL A 489 22.36 16.38 20.77
C VAL A 489 23.24 17.38 21.54
N GLY A 490 22.91 18.67 21.48
CA GLY A 490 23.59 19.71 22.26
C GLY A 490 23.47 19.49 23.77
N ALA A 491 22.27 19.16 24.26
CA ALA A 491 22.03 18.88 25.67
C ALA A 491 22.79 17.64 26.16
N CYS A 492 22.81 16.56 25.36
CA CYS A 492 23.59 15.35 25.67
C CYS A 492 25.10 15.62 25.72
N SER A 493 25.63 16.42 24.79
CA SER A 493 27.05 16.81 24.78
C SER A 493 27.42 17.64 26.01
N GLN A 494 26.57 18.59 26.40
CA GLN A 494 26.79 19.40 27.60
C GLN A 494 26.73 18.55 28.88
N ALA A 495 25.78 17.63 28.97
CA ALA A 495 25.69 16.69 30.10
C ALA A 495 26.93 15.78 30.21
N ALA A 496 27.46 15.31 29.07
CA ALA A 496 28.70 14.53 29.03
C ALA A 496 29.92 15.35 29.49
N SER A 497 30.00 16.62 29.07
CA SER A 497 31.08 17.53 29.49
C SER A 497 31.04 17.79 31.00
N ILE A 498 29.84 18.04 31.56
CA ILE A 498 29.67 18.21 33.02
C ILE A 498 30.12 16.96 33.78
N ARG A 499 29.70 15.75 33.34
CA ARG A 499 30.14 14.49 33.98
C ARG A 499 31.66 14.34 33.99
N SER A 500 32.32 14.67 32.86
CA SER A 500 33.79 14.56 32.75
C SER A 500 34.55 15.53 33.66
N HIS A 501 33.94 16.67 34.04
CA HIS A 501 34.52 17.63 34.97
C HIS A 501 34.27 17.24 36.43
N THR A 502 33.17 16.56 36.75
CA THR A 502 32.92 16.04 38.11
C THR A 502 33.72 14.77 38.44
N GLU A 503 34.22 14.05 37.43
CA GLU A 503 35.04 12.85 37.61
C GLU A 503 36.55 13.13 37.70
N ARG A 504 36.96 14.39 37.50
CA ARG A 504 38.32 14.88 37.76
C ARG A 504 38.35 15.65 39.08
#